data_AF-A0A9E8M1S0-F1
#
_entry.id   AF-A0A9E8M1S0-F1
#
_cell.length_a   1.000
_cell.length_b   1.000
_cell.length_c   1.000
_cell.angle_alpha   90.00
_cell.angle_beta   90.00
_cell.angle_gamma   90.00
#
_symmetry.space_group_name_H-M   'P 1'
#
loop_
_entity.id
_entity.type
_entity.pdbx_description
1 polymer ?
#
loop_
_entity_poly.entity_id
_entity_poly.type
_entity_poly.pdbx_seq_one_letter_code
_entity_poly.pdbx_strand_id
1 'polypeptide(L)'
;MLRYFTKDWYEQMQLTGMITTFETDEEWEDFIQSFDAKKDAFEYLRCELRDEKDRLLKVLPETFHPYVHNGSINQPTLPKQIRKQLILWQKGLEEQVEKTMEDAHRHFQHIKNKLPHSFVQLMEEGLHDAQITHIFRKDDYLRLTLNSEGSFSNSAAVVLQFFGIQTETFDLPLKEGMYWLYEEVDVAKDGFKLGVLLDSLCEWEIVAKKFQMTKYFRNEAKFGFEEDEHGNKHDINVLDTFKTVENRLKWKFPKAFQTFLSTFRSGKHNHPFVLLHDVELEIETFLFIDEYERKGDYVPFAKCQNGVIAFHINNKNIVYLDNCEQRVVAQNFENFLQNMYTKEWMDEMELAIQTVPTEQLEEAVFSNQIERNVQAWNTIIQDPASHQKLMEKALIFYLEHEDEEKQMIGQVYLNHIEENHLLRKEIIQQLKVE
;
A
#
# COMPACT_ATOMS: atom_id res chain seq x y z
N MET A 1 -15.32 19.06 -16.40
CA MET A 1 -15.94 17.84 -15.83
C MET A 1 -15.40 16.61 -16.54
N LEU A 2 -15.51 15.48 -15.83
CA LEU A 2 -15.03 14.18 -16.28
C LEU A 2 -15.75 13.72 -17.56
N ARG A 3 -15.04 13.01 -18.43
CA ARG A 3 -15.56 12.51 -19.69
C ARG A 3 -15.96 11.04 -19.60
N TYR A 4 -15.16 10.24 -18.90
CA TYR A 4 -15.32 8.79 -18.82
C TYR A 4 -15.77 8.37 -17.43
N PHE A 5 -14.97 8.65 -16.41
CA PHE A 5 -15.20 8.19 -15.04
C PHE A 5 -16.08 9.16 -14.25
N THR A 6 -17.22 9.52 -14.83
CA THR A 6 -18.20 10.44 -14.23
C THR A 6 -18.88 9.84 -13.01
N LYS A 7 -19.52 10.69 -12.20
CA LYS A 7 -20.44 10.25 -11.15
C LYS A 7 -21.48 9.24 -11.65
N ASP A 8 -22.15 9.54 -12.77
CA ASP A 8 -23.21 8.68 -13.32
C ASP A 8 -22.65 7.31 -13.74
N TRP A 9 -21.46 7.29 -14.34
CA TRP A 9 -20.78 6.04 -14.67
C TRP A 9 -20.43 5.22 -13.43
N TYR A 10 -19.91 5.85 -12.38
CA TYR A 10 -19.58 5.17 -11.14
C TYR A 10 -20.84 4.60 -10.47
N GLU A 11 -21.92 5.38 -10.42
CA GLU A 11 -23.20 4.92 -9.89
C GLU A 11 -23.71 3.69 -10.65
N GLN A 12 -23.60 3.67 -11.99
CA GLN A 12 -23.93 2.50 -12.82
C GLN A 12 -23.01 1.30 -12.57
N MET A 13 -21.70 1.53 -12.45
CA MET A 13 -20.74 0.47 -12.13
C MET A 13 -21.06 -0.19 -10.80
N GLN A 14 -21.46 0.58 -9.79
CA GLN A 14 -21.90 0.03 -8.51
C GLN A 14 -23.20 -0.79 -8.60
N LEU A 15 -23.96 -0.71 -9.70
CA LEU A 15 -25.17 -1.52 -9.91
C LEU A 15 -24.88 -2.92 -10.46
N THR A 16 -23.73 -3.13 -11.11
CA THR A 16 -23.41 -4.43 -11.74
C THR A 16 -23.36 -5.55 -10.69
N GLY A 17 -22.68 -5.29 -9.58
CA GLY A 17 -22.54 -6.18 -8.43
C GLY A 17 -23.47 -5.88 -7.24
N MET A 18 -24.53 -5.09 -7.42
CA MET A 18 -25.36 -4.62 -6.28
C MET A 18 -26.09 -5.75 -5.55
N ILE A 19 -26.39 -6.86 -6.21
CA ILE A 19 -26.99 -8.02 -5.57
C ILE A 19 -26.35 -9.30 -6.10
N THR A 20 -26.06 -10.22 -5.19
CA THR A 20 -25.50 -11.52 -5.53
C THR A 20 -26.47 -12.29 -6.42
N THR A 21 -26.01 -12.72 -7.58
CA THR A 21 -26.76 -13.60 -8.49
C THR A 21 -25.89 -14.74 -8.98
N PHE A 22 -26.54 -15.82 -9.40
CA PHE A 22 -25.87 -17.06 -9.80
C PHE A 22 -26.39 -17.46 -11.17
N GLU A 23 -25.48 -17.66 -12.13
CA GLU A 23 -25.82 -18.04 -13.49
C GLU A 23 -26.34 -19.47 -13.54
N THR A 24 -25.68 -20.34 -12.79
CA THR A 24 -25.94 -21.78 -12.78
C THR A 24 -26.41 -22.27 -11.41
N ASP A 25 -27.00 -23.46 -11.38
CA ASP A 25 -27.34 -24.11 -10.10
C ASP A 25 -26.06 -24.61 -9.39
N GLU A 26 -24.98 -24.89 -10.15
CA GLU A 26 -23.65 -25.29 -9.66
C GLU A 26 -22.96 -24.14 -8.91
N GLU A 27 -22.89 -22.94 -9.49
CA GLU A 27 -22.36 -21.74 -8.81
C GLU A 27 -23.07 -21.45 -7.48
N TRP A 28 -24.37 -21.77 -7.44
CA TRP A 28 -25.16 -21.60 -6.23
C TRP A 28 -24.81 -22.66 -5.16
N GLU A 29 -24.58 -23.90 -5.57
CA GLU A 29 -24.10 -24.98 -4.68
C GLU A 29 -22.69 -24.67 -4.16
N ASP A 30 -21.80 -24.19 -5.02
CA ASP A 30 -20.44 -23.78 -4.65
C ASP A 30 -20.45 -22.61 -3.65
N PHE A 31 -21.29 -21.60 -3.89
CA PHE A 31 -21.45 -20.49 -2.97
C PHE A 31 -21.96 -20.94 -1.59
N ILE A 32 -22.87 -21.91 -1.51
CA ILE A 32 -23.31 -22.43 -0.22
C ILE A 32 -22.19 -23.20 0.47
N GLN A 33 -21.43 -24.00 -0.30
CA GLN A 33 -20.32 -24.79 0.23
C GLN A 33 -19.17 -23.91 0.74
N SER A 34 -19.01 -22.69 0.22
CA SER A 34 -17.98 -21.76 0.69
C SER A 34 -18.28 -21.13 2.05
N PHE A 35 -19.47 -21.33 2.63
CA PHE A 35 -19.81 -20.81 3.96
C PHE A 35 -19.38 -21.80 5.05
N ASP A 36 -18.64 -21.29 6.04
CA ASP A 36 -18.33 -22.04 7.27
C ASP A 36 -19.62 -22.58 7.90
N ALA A 37 -19.56 -23.76 8.55
CA ALA A 37 -20.69 -24.45 9.17
C ALA A 37 -21.45 -23.60 10.21
N LYS A 38 -20.88 -22.47 10.66
CA LYS A 38 -21.49 -21.50 11.57
C LYS A 38 -22.21 -20.34 10.88
N LYS A 39 -22.08 -20.18 9.57
CA LYS A 39 -22.69 -19.09 8.79
C LYS A 39 -23.75 -19.65 7.85
N ASP A 40 -24.94 -19.06 7.89
CA ASP A 40 -26.04 -19.42 7.01
C ASP A 40 -26.00 -18.56 5.74
N ALA A 41 -25.65 -19.19 4.60
CA ALA A 41 -25.61 -18.55 3.29
C ALA A 41 -26.96 -17.93 2.89
N PHE A 42 -28.09 -18.54 3.27
CA PHE A 42 -29.40 -17.98 2.97
C PHE A 42 -29.69 -16.74 3.80
N GLU A 43 -29.27 -16.73 5.07
CA GLU A 43 -29.44 -15.56 5.92
C GLU A 43 -28.56 -14.40 5.45
N TYR A 44 -27.35 -14.68 4.97
CA TYR A 44 -26.50 -13.69 4.30
C TYR A 44 -27.21 -13.03 3.12
N LEU A 45 -27.77 -13.83 2.19
CA LEU A 45 -28.49 -13.32 1.02
C LEU A 45 -29.76 -12.55 1.41
N ARG A 46 -30.46 -12.97 2.47
CA ARG A 46 -31.61 -12.21 3.00
C ARG A 46 -31.19 -10.87 3.59
N CYS A 47 -30.05 -10.81 4.28
CA CYS A 47 -29.52 -9.57 4.83
C CYS A 47 -29.11 -8.63 3.70
N GLU A 48 -28.36 -9.10 2.70
CA GLU A 48 -28.02 -8.34 1.49
C GLU A 48 -29.27 -7.74 0.83
N LEU A 49 -30.29 -8.58 0.55
CA LEU A 49 -31.53 -8.11 -0.06
C LEU A 49 -32.27 -7.09 0.81
N ARG A 50 -32.27 -7.27 2.13
CA ARG A 50 -32.91 -6.31 3.05
C ARG A 50 -32.20 -4.96 2.99
N ASP A 51 -30.88 -4.97 2.97
CA ASP A 51 -30.06 -3.77 3.05
C ASP A 51 -30.10 -3.00 1.71
N GLU A 52 -30.18 -3.70 0.57
CA GLU A 52 -30.24 -3.10 -0.77
C GLU A 52 -31.66 -2.88 -1.31
N LYS A 53 -32.70 -3.31 -0.58
CA LYS A 53 -34.10 -3.35 -1.05
C LYS A 53 -34.58 -2.05 -1.70
N ASP A 54 -34.40 -0.93 -1.02
CA ASP A 54 -34.90 0.38 -1.46
C ASP A 54 -34.16 0.89 -2.69
N ARG A 55 -32.89 0.50 -2.85
CA ARG A 55 -32.09 0.83 -4.02
C ARG A 55 -32.50 -0.03 -5.21
N LEU A 56 -32.66 -1.34 -5.00
CA LEU A 56 -33.14 -2.30 -5.99
C LEU A 56 -34.47 -1.87 -6.60
N LEU A 57 -35.44 -1.45 -5.79
CA LEU A 57 -36.76 -1.00 -6.27
C LEU A 57 -36.71 0.27 -7.13
N LYS A 58 -35.65 1.07 -7.02
CA LYS A 58 -35.48 2.29 -7.84
C LYS A 58 -34.81 2.00 -9.17
N VAL A 59 -33.89 1.05 -9.21
CA VAL A 59 -33.02 0.82 -10.38
C VAL A 59 -33.44 -0.38 -11.23
N LEU A 60 -34.03 -1.41 -10.61
CA LEU A 60 -34.48 -2.59 -11.35
C LEU A 60 -35.77 -2.27 -12.13
N PRO A 61 -35.91 -2.83 -13.34
CA PRO A 61 -37.19 -2.86 -14.05
C PRO A 61 -38.33 -3.37 -13.16
N GLU A 62 -39.51 -2.78 -13.29
CA GLU A 62 -40.70 -3.10 -12.46
C GLU A 62 -41.07 -4.60 -12.50
N THR A 63 -40.69 -5.31 -13.57
CA THR A 63 -40.86 -6.76 -13.70
C THR A 63 -40.19 -7.56 -12.58
N PHE A 64 -39.14 -7.02 -11.96
CA PHE A 64 -38.42 -7.69 -10.86
C PHE A 64 -38.96 -7.33 -9.46
N HIS A 65 -39.73 -6.25 -9.32
CA HIS A 65 -40.20 -5.75 -8.02
C HIS A 65 -40.98 -6.78 -7.19
N PRO A 66 -41.86 -7.64 -7.78
CA PRO A 66 -42.52 -8.69 -7.00
C PRO A 66 -41.55 -9.62 -6.27
N TYR A 67 -40.40 -9.93 -6.88
CA TYR A 67 -39.37 -10.81 -6.32
C TYR A 67 -38.48 -10.11 -5.30
N VAL A 68 -38.34 -8.78 -5.40
CA VAL A 68 -37.71 -7.96 -4.35
C VAL A 68 -38.61 -7.89 -3.12
N HIS A 69 -39.92 -7.70 -3.31
CA HIS A 69 -40.87 -7.60 -2.20
C HIS A 69 -41.06 -8.91 -1.44
N ASN A 70 -41.09 -10.04 -2.13
CA ASN A 70 -41.31 -11.36 -1.52
C ASN A 70 -40.01 -12.02 -1.02
N GLY A 71 -38.85 -11.39 -1.23
CA GLY A 71 -37.57 -11.88 -0.74
C GLY A 71 -36.87 -12.92 -1.62
N SER A 72 -37.36 -13.19 -2.84
CA SER A 72 -36.86 -14.29 -3.66
C SER A 72 -35.84 -13.90 -4.73
N ILE A 73 -35.54 -12.61 -4.95
CA ILE A 73 -34.75 -12.14 -6.11
C ILE A 73 -33.31 -12.71 -6.17
N ASN A 74 -32.68 -12.99 -5.03
CA ASN A 74 -31.35 -13.61 -4.93
C ASN A 74 -31.40 -15.00 -4.27
N GLN A 75 -32.54 -15.69 -4.39
CA GLN A 75 -32.79 -17.00 -3.75
C GLN A 75 -32.95 -18.10 -4.80
N PRO A 76 -32.70 -19.38 -4.47
CA PRO A 76 -32.86 -20.51 -5.40
C PRO A 76 -34.32 -20.71 -5.83
N THR A 77 -35.26 -20.15 -5.04
CA THR A 77 -36.68 -20.17 -5.33
C THR A 77 -37.07 -19.21 -6.47
N LEU A 78 -36.15 -18.37 -6.95
CA LEU A 78 -36.40 -17.51 -8.10
C LEU A 78 -36.66 -18.36 -9.35
N PRO A 79 -37.76 -18.12 -10.09
CA PRO A 79 -38.02 -18.84 -11.32
C PRO A 79 -36.85 -18.71 -12.31
N LYS A 80 -36.37 -19.84 -12.87
CA LYS A 80 -35.19 -19.88 -13.75
C LYS A 80 -35.25 -18.89 -14.92
N GLN A 81 -36.44 -18.63 -15.46
CA GLN A 81 -36.62 -17.64 -16.54
C GLN A 81 -36.38 -16.20 -16.05
N ILE A 82 -36.82 -15.87 -14.84
CA ILE A 82 -36.60 -14.56 -14.24
C ILE A 82 -35.14 -14.39 -13.85
N ARG A 83 -34.49 -15.44 -13.31
CA ARG A 83 -33.05 -15.46 -13.03
C ARG A 83 -32.24 -15.11 -14.27
N LYS A 84 -32.53 -15.75 -15.41
CA LYS A 84 -31.89 -15.45 -16.70
C LYS A 84 -32.11 -14.01 -17.16
N GLN A 85 -33.30 -13.44 -16.96
CA GLN A 85 -33.57 -12.05 -17.31
C GLN A 85 -32.81 -11.06 -16.42
N LEU A 86 -32.69 -11.35 -15.12
CA LEU A 86 -31.90 -10.54 -14.18
C LEU A 86 -30.43 -10.54 -14.57
N ILE A 87 -29.86 -11.72 -14.84
CA ILE A 87 -28.46 -11.85 -15.29
C ILE A 87 -28.23 -11.09 -16.60
N LEU A 88 -29.14 -11.22 -17.59
CA LEU A 88 -29.01 -10.48 -18.85
C LEU A 88 -29.07 -8.96 -18.63
N TRP A 89 -29.87 -8.50 -17.68
CA TRP A 89 -29.92 -7.08 -17.33
C TRP A 89 -28.60 -6.62 -16.68
N GLN A 90 -28.02 -7.41 -15.76
CA GLN A 90 -26.72 -7.12 -15.15
C GLN A 90 -25.59 -7.11 -16.19
N LYS A 91 -25.52 -8.12 -17.06
CA LYS A 91 -24.55 -8.17 -18.17
C LYS A 91 -24.67 -6.96 -19.08
N GLY A 92 -25.89 -6.51 -19.37
CA GLY A 92 -26.11 -5.29 -20.16
C GLY A 92 -25.62 -4.00 -19.48
N LEU A 93 -25.54 -3.96 -18.15
CA LEU A 93 -24.88 -2.87 -17.41
C LEU A 93 -23.36 -3.01 -17.44
N GLU A 94 -22.85 -4.21 -17.22
CA GLU A 94 -21.41 -4.52 -17.29
C GLU A 94 -20.83 -4.13 -18.65
N GLU A 95 -21.49 -4.50 -19.74
CA GLU A 95 -21.08 -4.14 -21.11
C GLU A 95 -20.99 -2.61 -21.31
N GLN A 96 -21.88 -1.82 -20.69
CA GLN A 96 -21.84 -0.36 -20.78
C GLN A 96 -20.69 0.24 -19.98
N VAL A 97 -20.44 -0.30 -18.79
CA VAL A 97 -19.33 0.10 -17.91
C VAL A 97 -18.00 -0.22 -18.57
N GLU A 98 -17.83 -1.46 -19.06
CA GLU A 98 -16.63 -1.93 -19.74
C GLU A 98 -16.33 -1.12 -21.00
N LYS A 99 -17.34 -0.84 -21.83
CA LYS A 99 -17.17 0.01 -23.01
C LYS A 99 -16.61 1.39 -22.68
N THR A 100 -17.03 1.97 -21.56
CA THR A 100 -16.51 3.27 -21.11
C THR A 100 -15.04 3.16 -20.69
N MET A 101 -14.66 2.08 -20.00
CA MET A 101 -13.26 1.80 -19.64
C MET A 101 -12.40 1.58 -20.89
N GLU A 102 -12.89 0.85 -21.88
CA GLU A 102 -12.20 0.66 -23.16
C GLU A 102 -12.04 1.95 -23.95
N ASP A 103 -13.07 2.81 -23.99
CA ASP A 103 -13.02 4.12 -24.62
C ASP A 103 -12.00 5.04 -23.93
N ALA A 104 -11.98 5.04 -22.59
CA ALA A 104 -11.00 5.78 -21.80
C ALA A 104 -9.58 5.28 -22.05
N HIS A 105 -9.37 3.95 -22.05
CA HIS A 105 -8.08 3.34 -22.34
C HIS A 105 -7.60 3.67 -23.76
N ARG A 106 -8.47 3.55 -24.77
CA ARG A 106 -8.14 3.91 -26.16
C ARG A 106 -7.75 5.38 -26.29
N HIS A 107 -8.44 6.27 -25.61
CA HIS A 107 -8.10 7.69 -25.56
C HIS A 107 -6.72 7.89 -24.92
N PHE A 108 -6.47 7.30 -23.75
CA PHE A 108 -5.18 7.35 -23.08
C PHE A 108 -4.04 6.89 -24.00
N GLN A 109 -4.17 5.72 -24.65
CA GLN A 109 -3.15 5.22 -25.58
C GLN A 109 -2.89 6.19 -26.74
N HIS A 110 -3.93 6.87 -27.25
CA HIS A 110 -3.79 7.87 -28.31
C HIS A 110 -3.00 9.11 -27.87
N ILE A 111 -3.16 9.55 -26.62
CA ILE A 111 -2.51 10.76 -26.10
C ILE A 111 -1.22 10.48 -25.32
N LYS A 112 -0.92 9.22 -24.97
CA LYS A 112 0.19 8.80 -24.10
C LYS A 112 1.53 9.46 -24.45
N ASN A 113 1.90 9.49 -25.73
CA ASN A 113 3.16 10.07 -26.20
C ASN A 113 3.25 11.61 -26.11
N LYS A 114 2.14 12.28 -25.80
CA LYS A 114 2.06 13.73 -25.59
C LYS A 114 2.05 14.10 -24.11
N LEU A 115 1.86 13.12 -23.23
CA LEU A 115 1.80 13.33 -21.79
C LEU A 115 3.21 13.31 -21.17
N PRO A 116 3.44 14.10 -20.11
CA PRO A 116 4.61 13.95 -19.24
C PRO A 116 4.68 12.53 -18.68
N HIS A 117 5.90 12.05 -18.46
CA HIS A 117 6.13 10.73 -17.89
C HIS A 117 5.35 10.51 -16.58
N SER A 118 5.29 11.52 -15.70
CA SER A 118 4.52 11.44 -14.45
C SER A 118 3.03 11.18 -14.67
N PHE A 119 2.41 11.69 -15.74
CA PHE A 119 1.00 11.40 -16.04
C PHE A 119 0.80 10.01 -16.62
N VAL A 120 1.74 9.56 -17.45
CA VAL A 120 1.74 8.18 -17.94
C VAL A 120 1.82 7.22 -16.77
N GLN A 121 2.74 7.47 -15.84
CA GLN A 121 2.90 6.67 -14.64
C GLN A 121 1.66 6.68 -13.74
N LEU A 122 1.02 7.85 -13.56
CA LEU A 122 -0.24 7.96 -12.81
C LEU A 122 -1.32 7.04 -13.42
N MET A 123 -1.53 7.10 -14.74
CA MET A 123 -2.58 6.33 -15.41
C MET A 123 -2.30 4.83 -15.50
N GLU A 124 -1.03 4.41 -15.49
CA GLU A 124 -0.66 3.00 -15.56
C GLU A 124 -0.76 2.29 -14.21
N GLU A 125 -0.49 3.01 -13.12
CA GLU A 125 -0.48 2.43 -11.77
C GLU A 125 -1.79 2.68 -11.02
N GLY A 126 -2.47 3.80 -11.26
CA GLY A 126 -3.68 4.18 -10.56
C GLY A 126 -3.42 4.77 -9.16
N LEU A 127 -4.37 5.56 -8.67
CA LEU A 127 -4.42 6.00 -7.26
C LEU A 127 -5.69 5.58 -6.53
N HIS A 128 -6.47 4.64 -7.05
CA HIS A 128 -7.71 4.18 -6.40
C HIS A 128 -7.46 3.75 -4.95
N ASP A 129 -8.30 4.24 -4.04
CA ASP A 129 -8.22 4.16 -2.58
C ASP A 129 -7.10 4.98 -1.90
N ALA A 130 -6.32 5.77 -2.65
CA ALA A 130 -5.39 6.72 -2.03
C ALA A 130 -6.15 7.85 -1.33
N GLN A 131 -5.76 8.18 -0.09
CA GLN A 131 -6.38 9.23 0.71
C GLN A 131 -5.58 10.53 0.66
N ILE A 132 -6.23 11.65 0.42
CA ILE A 132 -5.60 12.98 0.53
C ILE A 132 -5.27 13.26 2.00
N THR A 133 -3.98 13.38 2.32
CA THR A 133 -3.52 13.69 3.69
C THR A 133 -3.15 15.15 3.87
N HIS A 134 -2.62 15.80 2.82
CA HIS A 134 -2.29 17.22 2.85
C HIS A 134 -2.66 17.95 1.57
N ILE A 135 -3.13 19.18 1.74
CA ILE A 135 -3.43 20.09 0.64
C ILE A 135 -2.72 21.41 0.90
N PHE A 136 -1.79 21.78 0.03
CA PHE A 136 -1.12 23.07 0.08
C PHE A 136 -1.32 23.84 -1.22
N ARG A 137 -1.81 25.07 -1.09
CA ARG A 137 -2.07 25.98 -2.21
C ARG A 137 -1.30 27.27 -2.02
N LYS A 138 -0.66 27.76 -3.08
CA LYS A 138 -0.03 29.07 -3.13
C LYS A 138 -0.03 29.59 -4.56
N ASP A 139 -0.64 30.75 -4.79
CA ASP A 139 -0.72 31.36 -6.13
C ASP A 139 -1.27 30.38 -7.19
N ASP A 140 -0.48 30.08 -8.23
CA ASP A 140 -0.79 29.13 -9.30
C ASP A 140 -0.18 27.73 -9.07
N TYR A 141 0.07 27.38 -7.81
CA TYR A 141 0.64 26.12 -7.38
C TYR A 141 -0.27 25.36 -6.41
N LEU A 142 -0.42 24.06 -6.65
CA LEU A 142 -1.09 23.10 -5.77
C LEU A 142 -0.16 21.92 -5.53
N ARG A 143 -0.03 21.55 -4.26
CA ARG A 143 0.58 20.30 -3.81
C ARG A 143 -0.45 19.47 -3.06
N LEU A 144 -0.61 18.23 -3.49
CA LEU A 144 -1.37 17.20 -2.78
C LEU A 144 -0.39 16.15 -2.27
N THR A 145 -0.51 15.78 -1.01
CA THR A 145 0.11 14.56 -0.48
C THR A 145 -1.00 13.55 -0.26
N LEU A 146 -0.79 12.34 -0.76
CA LEU A 146 -1.71 11.23 -0.61
C LEU A 146 -1.02 10.11 0.16
N ASN A 147 -1.74 9.52 1.13
CA ASN A 147 -1.42 8.20 1.64
C ASN A 147 -1.93 7.18 0.61
N SER A 148 -1.03 6.35 0.12
CA SER A 148 -1.32 5.35 -0.90
C SER A 148 -1.10 3.91 -0.38
N GLU A 149 -0.90 3.73 0.92
CA GLU A 149 -0.94 2.42 1.56
C GLU A 149 -2.32 1.77 1.34
N GLY A 150 -2.34 0.57 0.77
CA GLY A 150 -3.57 -0.15 0.42
C GLY A 150 -4.24 0.29 -0.90
N SER A 151 -3.69 1.29 -1.58
CA SER A 151 -4.09 1.63 -2.96
C SER A 151 -3.45 0.67 -3.97
N PHE A 152 -3.84 0.80 -5.24
CA PHE A 152 -3.18 0.10 -6.35
C PHE A 152 -1.74 0.59 -6.62
N SER A 153 -1.33 1.71 -6.03
CA SER A 153 0.05 2.19 -6.16
C SER A 153 0.99 1.32 -5.31
N ASN A 154 2.12 0.91 -5.87
CA ASN A 154 3.18 0.21 -5.14
C ASN A 154 3.95 1.11 -4.14
N SER A 155 3.40 2.29 -3.78
CA SER A 155 4.04 3.29 -2.92
C SER A 155 3.23 3.55 -1.64
N ALA A 156 3.92 3.94 -0.57
CA ALA A 156 3.29 4.28 0.70
C ALA A 156 2.72 5.70 0.70
N ALA A 157 3.33 6.62 -0.05
CA ALA A 157 2.78 7.94 -0.26
C ALA A 157 3.11 8.48 -1.66
N VAL A 158 2.23 9.35 -2.16
CA VAL A 158 2.40 10.03 -3.43
C VAL A 158 2.24 11.53 -3.23
N VAL A 159 3.17 12.31 -3.80
CA VAL A 159 3.09 13.77 -3.83
C VAL A 159 2.82 14.22 -5.26
N LEU A 160 1.68 14.88 -5.46
CA LEU A 160 1.28 15.48 -6.73
C LEU A 160 1.51 16.99 -6.68
N GLN A 161 2.17 17.53 -7.69
CA GLN A 161 2.49 18.95 -7.78
C GLN A 161 2.04 19.51 -9.12
N PHE A 162 1.22 20.55 -9.07
CA PHE A 162 0.69 21.27 -10.22
C PHE A 162 1.24 22.69 -10.22
N PHE A 163 1.83 23.12 -11.34
CA PHE A 163 2.41 24.46 -11.48
C PHE A 163 1.78 25.19 -12.65
N GLY A 164 1.57 26.49 -12.50
CA GLY A 164 0.92 27.29 -13.54
C GLY A 164 -0.51 26.86 -13.74
N ILE A 165 -1.28 26.72 -12.65
CA ILE A 165 -2.70 26.37 -12.69
C ILE A 165 -3.45 27.42 -13.52
N GLN A 166 -4.13 26.94 -14.56
CA GLN A 166 -4.91 27.77 -15.47
C GLN A 166 -6.38 27.79 -15.05
N THR A 167 -6.92 26.63 -14.71
CA THR A 167 -8.29 26.45 -14.22
C THR A 167 -8.34 25.31 -13.21
N GLU A 168 -9.19 25.45 -12.21
CA GLU A 168 -9.55 24.40 -11.26
C GLU A 168 -11.07 24.43 -11.10
N THR A 169 -11.73 23.30 -11.24
CA THR A 169 -13.18 23.15 -11.08
C THR A 169 -13.46 22.01 -10.13
N PHE A 170 -14.44 22.21 -9.25
CA PHE A 170 -14.83 21.22 -8.25
C PHE A 170 -16.32 21.34 -7.95
N ASP A 171 -16.98 20.21 -7.73
CA ASP A 171 -18.34 20.20 -7.17
C ASP A 171 -18.32 20.63 -5.71
N LEU A 172 -17.34 20.12 -4.96
CA LEU A 172 -17.05 20.46 -3.58
C LEU A 172 -15.56 20.74 -3.40
N PRO A 173 -15.16 21.73 -2.58
CA PRO A 173 -13.76 21.99 -2.33
C PRO A 173 -13.03 20.74 -1.83
N LEU A 174 -11.82 20.50 -2.34
CA LEU A 174 -10.94 19.43 -1.86
C LEU A 174 -10.72 19.54 -0.34
N LYS A 175 -10.77 18.40 0.34
CA LYS A 175 -10.51 18.28 1.78
C LYS A 175 -9.58 17.11 2.05
N GLU A 176 -8.77 17.26 3.09
CA GLU A 176 -8.05 16.14 3.68
C GLU A 176 -9.05 15.07 4.14
N GLY A 177 -8.68 13.81 3.99
CA GLY A 177 -9.52 12.65 4.27
C GLY A 177 -10.32 12.12 3.08
N MET A 178 -10.44 12.88 1.99
CA MET A 178 -11.09 12.39 0.76
C MET A 178 -10.26 11.28 0.10
N TYR A 179 -10.94 10.28 -0.44
CA TYR A 179 -10.35 9.15 -1.14
C TYR A 179 -10.47 9.30 -2.65
N TRP A 180 -9.47 8.81 -3.35
CA TRP A 180 -9.38 8.82 -4.79
C TRP A 180 -10.08 7.59 -5.36
N LEU A 181 -11.06 7.77 -6.25
CA LEU A 181 -11.77 6.65 -6.88
C LEU A 181 -11.26 6.42 -8.29
N TYR A 182 -11.30 7.43 -9.15
CA TYR A 182 -10.88 7.28 -10.55
C TYR A 182 -10.27 8.57 -11.07
N GLU A 183 -9.41 8.43 -12.06
CA GLU A 183 -8.76 9.54 -12.74
C GLU A 183 -8.79 9.39 -14.25
N GLU A 184 -8.80 10.53 -14.92
CA GLU A 184 -8.56 10.63 -16.35
C GLU A 184 -7.66 11.81 -16.66
N VAL A 185 -6.89 11.71 -17.72
CA VAL A 185 -5.95 12.75 -18.15
C VAL A 185 -6.22 13.17 -19.59
N ASP A 186 -5.93 14.43 -19.90
CA ASP A 186 -6.00 14.94 -21.26
C ASP A 186 -4.94 16.02 -21.53
N VAL A 187 -4.73 16.32 -22.81
CA VAL A 187 -3.84 17.40 -23.25
C VAL A 187 -4.64 18.69 -23.40
N ALA A 188 -4.18 19.76 -22.74
CA ALA A 188 -4.74 21.09 -22.90
C ALA A 188 -3.91 21.95 -23.88
N LYS A 189 -4.42 23.12 -24.27
CA LYS A 189 -3.74 24.02 -25.24
C LYS A 189 -2.34 24.44 -24.80
N ASP A 190 -2.14 24.65 -23.50
CA ASP A 190 -0.87 25.07 -22.89
C ASP A 190 -0.68 24.36 -21.54
N GLY A 191 -0.73 23.02 -21.56
CA GLY A 191 -0.61 22.21 -20.35
C GLY A 191 -1.36 20.89 -20.45
N PHE A 192 -1.78 20.40 -19.29
CA PHE A 192 -2.43 19.11 -19.12
C PHE A 192 -3.62 19.24 -18.20
N LYS A 193 -4.62 18.38 -18.42
CA LYS A 193 -5.80 18.26 -17.59
C LYS A 193 -5.71 16.96 -16.80
N LEU A 194 -6.01 17.03 -15.51
CA LEU A 194 -6.33 15.89 -14.67
C LEU A 194 -7.77 16.06 -14.19
N GLY A 195 -8.59 15.04 -14.41
CA GLY A 195 -9.88 14.90 -13.78
C GLY A 195 -9.84 13.75 -12.79
N VAL A 196 -10.49 13.92 -11.64
CA VAL A 196 -10.57 12.94 -10.56
C VAL A 196 -12.01 12.84 -10.06
N LEU A 197 -12.49 11.62 -9.89
CA LEU A 197 -13.66 11.30 -9.08
C LEU A 197 -13.18 10.93 -7.68
N LEU A 198 -13.64 11.68 -6.68
CA LEU A 198 -13.35 11.44 -5.26
C LEU A 198 -14.50 10.70 -4.59
N ASP A 199 -14.23 10.18 -3.40
CA ASP A 199 -15.27 9.69 -2.50
C ASP A 199 -16.33 10.77 -2.23
N SER A 200 -17.54 10.33 -1.90
CA SER A 200 -18.77 11.16 -1.96
C SER A 200 -19.20 11.57 -3.38
N LEU A 201 -18.62 10.97 -4.43
CA LEU A 201 -18.96 11.21 -5.84
C LEU A 201 -18.76 12.67 -6.25
N CYS A 202 -17.70 13.29 -5.73
CA CYS A 202 -17.32 14.66 -6.07
C CYS A 202 -16.35 14.64 -7.24
N GLU A 203 -16.64 15.41 -8.30
CA GLU A 203 -15.71 15.60 -9.40
C GLU A 203 -14.77 16.77 -9.10
N TRP A 204 -13.48 16.56 -9.33
CA TRP A 204 -12.44 17.58 -9.30
C TRP A 204 -11.67 17.56 -10.62
N GLU A 205 -11.41 18.72 -11.19
CA GLU A 205 -10.61 18.85 -12.40
C GLU A 205 -9.65 20.04 -12.27
N ILE A 206 -8.43 19.83 -12.73
CA ILE A 206 -7.37 20.83 -12.74
C ILE A 206 -6.67 20.85 -14.10
N VAL A 207 -6.43 22.06 -14.62
CA VAL A 207 -5.61 22.29 -15.80
C VAL A 207 -4.39 23.08 -15.37
N ALA A 208 -3.20 22.54 -15.63
CA ALA A 208 -1.93 23.14 -15.24
C ALA A 208 -0.89 23.01 -16.34
N LYS A 209 0.05 23.97 -16.39
CA LYS A 209 1.15 23.98 -17.37
C LYS A 209 2.14 22.83 -17.15
N LYS A 210 2.40 22.49 -15.89
CA LYS A 210 3.36 21.46 -15.51
C LYS A 210 2.79 20.63 -14.37
N PHE A 211 3.07 19.33 -14.44
CA PHE A 211 2.73 18.34 -13.43
C PHE A 211 4.00 17.56 -13.04
N GLN A 212 4.14 17.27 -11.75
CA GLN A 212 5.14 16.36 -11.21
C GLN A 212 4.46 15.41 -10.23
N MET A 213 4.88 14.16 -10.27
CA MET A 213 4.51 13.14 -9.31
C MET A 213 5.78 12.55 -8.72
N THR A 214 5.83 12.48 -7.40
CA THR A 214 6.93 11.85 -6.66
C THR A 214 6.36 10.75 -5.78
N LYS A 215 6.95 9.56 -5.86
CA LYS A 215 6.57 8.40 -5.05
C LYS A 215 7.50 8.24 -3.87
N TYR A 216 6.91 7.80 -2.78
CA TYR A 216 7.56 7.57 -1.52
C TYR A 216 7.21 6.19 -1.01
N PHE A 217 8.23 5.45 -0.61
CA PHE A 217 8.13 4.06 -0.18
C PHE A 217 8.49 3.96 1.30
N ARG A 218 7.97 2.90 1.92
CA ARG A 218 8.42 2.42 3.22
C ARG A 218 8.95 1.02 2.98
N ASN A 219 10.23 0.82 3.29
CA ASN A 219 10.85 -0.48 3.26
C ASN A 219 11.24 -0.84 4.69
N GLU A 220 10.36 -1.55 5.38
CA GLU A 220 10.61 -1.98 6.76
C GLU A 220 11.86 -2.86 6.86
N ALA A 221 12.16 -3.67 5.84
CA ALA A 221 13.30 -4.58 5.86
C ALA A 221 14.66 -3.89 5.71
N LYS A 222 14.72 -2.72 5.05
CA LYS A 222 15.93 -1.89 5.02
C LYS A 222 15.87 -0.69 5.95
N PHE A 223 14.80 -0.47 6.70
CA PHE A 223 14.64 0.74 7.53
C PHE A 223 15.83 0.93 8.48
N GLY A 224 16.64 1.95 8.23
CA GLY A 224 17.88 2.17 8.96
C GLY A 224 18.85 3.10 8.23
N PHE A 225 20.15 2.89 8.46
CA PHE A 225 21.19 3.75 7.91
C PHE A 225 21.73 3.20 6.60
N GLU A 226 22.16 4.09 5.70
CA GLU A 226 22.92 3.69 4.51
C GLU A 226 24.19 2.96 4.96
N GLU A 227 24.42 1.76 4.41
CA GLU A 227 25.63 0.98 4.72
C GLU A 227 26.86 1.79 4.30
N ASP A 228 27.79 2.02 5.24
CA ASP A 228 29.09 2.59 4.91
C ASP A 228 29.91 1.52 4.18
N GLU A 229 30.70 1.90 3.16
CA GLU A 229 31.63 0.99 2.46
C GLU A 229 32.67 0.33 3.40
N HIS A 230 32.67 0.68 4.70
CA HIS A 230 33.65 0.26 5.70
C HIS A 230 33.06 -0.44 6.94
N GLY A 231 31.75 -0.70 7.00
CA GLY A 231 31.11 -1.55 8.02
C GLY A 231 31.48 -1.23 9.46
N ASN A 232 31.76 0.04 9.80
CA ASN A 232 32.32 0.39 11.10
C ASN A 232 31.23 0.39 12.18
N LYS A 233 30.96 -0.80 12.72
CA LYS A 233 30.30 -0.95 14.03
C LYS A 233 31.24 -0.45 15.11
N HIS A 234 31.13 0.84 15.47
CA HIS A 234 31.79 1.33 16.66
C HIS A 234 31.11 0.71 17.89
N ASP A 235 31.80 -0.18 18.61
CA ASP A 235 31.35 -0.71 19.91
C ASP A 235 31.67 0.32 21.02
N ILE A 236 30.64 0.99 21.51
CA ILE A 236 30.66 1.80 22.74
C ILE A 236 29.42 1.42 23.54
N ASN A 237 29.55 1.33 24.86
CA ASN A 237 28.44 1.10 25.76
C ASN A 237 27.40 2.25 25.68
N VAL A 238 26.35 2.04 24.88
CA VAL A 238 25.32 3.03 24.54
C VAL A 238 24.59 3.55 25.78
N LEU A 239 24.37 2.70 26.78
CA LEU A 239 23.60 3.03 27.99
C LEU A 239 24.29 4.08 28.88
N ASP A 240 25.62 4.03 29.00
CA ASP A 240 26.36 4.99 29.82
C ASP A 240 26.51 6.33 29.10
N THR A 241 26.54 6.31 27.77
CA THR A 241 26.52 7.51 26.92
C THR A 241 25.19 8.27 27.08
N PHE A 242 24.06 7.56 27.03
CA PHE A 242 22.74 8.17 27.27
C PHE A 242 22.65 8.84 28.63
N LYS A 243 23.01 8.16 29.71
CA LYS A 243 22.97 8.75 31.07
C LYS A 243 23.79 10.02 31.15
N THR A 244 24.97 10.03 30.53
CA THR A 244 25.89 11.18 30.55
C THR A 244 25.27 12.36 29.80
N VAL A 245 24.73 12.12 28.60
CA VAL A 245 24.10 13.17 27.79
C VAL A 245 22.78 13.64 28.39
N GLU A 246 21.93 12.75 28.91
CA GLU A 246 20.69 13.11 29.61
C GLU A 246 20.96 13.99 30.84
N ASN A 247 22.01 13.68 31.61
CA ASN A 247 22.44 14.50 32.75
C ASN A 247 22.93 15.89 32.28
N ARG A 248 23.68 15.94 31.18
CA ARG A 248 24.15 17.20 30.57
C ARG A 248 22.98 18.07 30.08
N LEU A 249 22.01 17.46 29.39
CA LEU A 249 20.84 18.14 28.84
C LEU A 249 19.78 18.45 29.89
N LYS A 250 19.84 17.80 31.06
CA LYS A 250 18.81 17.79 32.11
C LYS A 250 17.45 17.38 31.56
N TRP A 251 17.45 16.41 30.65
CA TRP A 251 16.27 15.92 29.96
C TRP A 251 16.48 14.46 29.56
N LYS A 252 15.40 13.67 29.57
CA LYS A 252 15.44 12.24 29.24
C LYS A 252 14.89 12.00 27.85
N PHE A 253 15.59 11.19 27.07
CA PHE A 253 15.15 10.82 25.73
C PHE A 253 13.97 9.83 25.79
N PRO A 254 13.05 9.86 24.81
CA PRO A 254 12.03 8.83 24.64
C PRO A 254 12.65 7.45 24.48
N LYS A 255 11.97 6.40 24.98
CA LYS A 255 12.52 5.04 24.90
C LYS A 255 12.68 4.56 23.45
N ALA A 256 11.74 4.86 22.56
CA ALA A 256 11.87 4.54 21.14
C ALA A 256 13.09 5.21 20.50
N PHE A 257 13.41 6.44 20.91
CA PHE A 257 14.62 7.13 20.45
C PHE A 257 15.90 6.44 20.95
N GLN A 258 15.91 6.04 22.22
CA GLN A 258 17.04 5.27 22.77
C GLN A 258 17.23 3.94 22.06
N THR A 259 16.13 3.24 21.75
CA THR A 259 16.16 2.00 20.96
C THR A 259 16.70 2.24 19.55
N PHE A 260 16.17 3.24 18.84
CA PHE A 260 16.63 3.62 17.50
C PHE A 260 18.14 3.92 17.48
N LEU A 261 18.61 4.75 18.41
CA LEU A 261 20.02 5.11 18.50
C LEU A 261 20.93 3.98 19.01
N SER A 262 20.39 3.04 19.79
CA SER A 262 21.15 1.86 20.23
C SER A 262 21.47 0.92 19.08
N THR A 263 20.62 0.92 18.06
CA THR A 263 20.86 0.20 16.81
C THR A 263 21.79 1.01 15.90
N PHE A 264 21.73 2.35 15.93
CA PHE A 264 22.46 3.21 14.99
C PHE A 264 22.88 4.56 15.58
N ARG A 265 24.15 4.93 15.49
CA ARG A 265 24.70 6.08 16.24
C ARG A 265 24.48 7.44 15.60
N SER A 266 24.53 7.48 14.27
CA SER A 266 24.54 8.68 13.43
C SER A 266 24.72 8.26 11.97
N GLY A 267 24.53 9.19 11.04
CA GLY A 267 24.77 8.95 9.61
C GLY A 267 23.53 9.22 8.76
N LYS A 268 23.62 8.82 7.50
CA LYS A 268 22.54 9.00 6.52
C LYS A 268 21.53 7.86 6.66
N HIS A 269 20.26 8.20 6.71
CA HIS A 269 19.17 7.23 6.80
C HIS A 269 18.69 6.88 5.39
N ASN A 270 18.36 5.63 5.13
CA ASN A 270 17.88 5.19 3.82
C ASN A 270 16.42 5.60 3.55
N HIS A 271 15.70 6.03 4.58
CA HIS A 271 14.43 6.77 4.50
C HIS A 271 14.64 8.22 4.95
N PRO A 272 15.28 9.08 4.14
CA PRO A 272 15.65 10.41 4.59
C PRO A 272 14.49 11.41 4.51
N PHE A 273 13.30 11.05 4.01
CA PHE A 273 12.24 12.02 3.76
C PHE A 273 11.15 12.02 4.82
N VAL A 274 10.71 13.21 5.21
CA VAL A 274 9.43 13.42 5.91
C VAL A 274 8.56 14.38 5.11
N LEU A 275 7.28 14.03 4.95
CA LEU A 275 6.34 14.81 4.15
C LEU A 275 5.53 15.73 5.07
N LEU A 276 5.80 17.04 5.02
CA LEU A 276 4.97 18.06 5.69
C LEU A 276 3.87 18.56 4.75
N HIS A 277 3.03 19.47 5.24
CA HIS A 277 1.90 20.00 4.47
C HIS A 277 2.33 20.72 3.18
N ASP A 278 3.41 21.51 3.24
CA ASP A 278 3.88 22.41 2.19
C ASP A 278 5.20 21.96 1.54
N VAL A 279 5.95 21.09 2.21
CA VAL A 279 7.31 20.75 1.82
C VAL A 279 7.64 19.27 2.06
N GLU A 280 8.54 18.74 1.24
CA GLU A 280 9.27 17.50 1.51
C GLU A 280 10.57 17.84 2.24
N LEU A 281 10.77 17.29 3.43
CA LEU A 281 11.99 17.50 4.21
C LEU A 281 12.95 16.34 4.00
N GLU A 282 14.11 16.60 3.42
CA GLU A 282 15.21 15.63 3.34
C GLU A 282 16.13 15.77 4.56
N ILE A 283 16.36 14.66 5.23
CA ILE A 283 17.28 14.49 6.34
C ILE A 283 18.61 14.05 5.75
N GLU A 284 19.60 14.95 5.80
CA GLU A 284 20.94 14.67 5.28
C GLU A 284 21.71 13.73 6.21
N THR A 285 21.59 13.95 7.52
CA THR A 285 22.26 13.13 8.53
C THR A 285 21.61 13.23 9.89
N PHE A 286 21.57 12.11 10.61
CA PHE A 286 21.38 12.10 12.06
C PHE A 286 22.70 12.44 12.76
N LEU A 287 22.61 13.23 13.82
CA LEU A 287 23.76 13.69 14.61
C LEU A 287 24.26 12.58 15.53
N PHE A 288 25.55 12.60 15.87
CA PHE A 288 26.09 11.77 16.95
C PHE A 288 25.54 12.24 18.29
N ILE A 289 25.20 11.29 19.17
CA ILE A 289 24.65 11.58 20.50
C ILE A 289 25.51 12.56 21.34
N ASP A 290 26.83 12.53 21.17
CA ASP A 290 27.74 13.42 21.88
C ASP A 290 27.65 14.88 21.40
N GLU A 291 27.20 15.10 20.17
CA GLU A 291 26.95 16.43 19.57
C GLU A 291 25.63 17.06 20.07
N TYR A 292 24.84 16.34 20.88
CA TYR A 292 23.50 16.82 21.25
C TYR A 292 23.62 17.93 22.27
N GLU A 293 23.12 19.09 21.89
CA GLU A 293 23.14 20.29 22.70
C GLU A 293 21.74 20.86 22.85
N ARG A 294 21.42 21.31 24.06
CA ARG A 294 20.17 22.01 24.32
C ARG A 294 20.25 23.44 23.78
N LYS A 295 19.36 23.77 22.84
CA LYS A 295 19.18 25.11 22.29
C LYS A 295 17.81 25.65 22.69
N GLY A 296 17.77 26.35 23.83
CA GLY A 296 16.51 26.81 24.42
C GLY A 296 15.64 25.63 24.86
N ASP A 297 14.45 25.49 24.27
CA ASP A 297 13.52 24.38 24.53
C ASP A 297 13.69 23.19 23.55
N TYR A 298 14.78 23.20 22.77
CA TYR A 298 15.01 22.22 21.72
C TYR A 298 16.28 21.41 21.93
N VAL A 299 16.25 20.15 21.48
CA VAL A 299 17.43 19.29 21.33
C VAL A 299 17.47 18.78 19.89
N PRO A 300 18.28 19.40 19.01
CA PRO A 300 18.47 18.94 17.63
C PRO A 300 19.09 17.54 17.60
N PHE A 301 18.61 16.69 16.70
CA PHE A 301 19.12 15.33 16.51
C PHE A 301 19.34 14.94 15.03
N ALA A 302 18.83 15.73 14.08
CA ALA A 302 19.12 15.52 12.66
C ALA A 302 19.29 16.85 11.91
N LYS A 303 20.12 16.84 10.87
CA LYS A 303 20.35 17.96 9.95
C LYS A 303 19.58 17.74 8.66
N CYS A 304 18.98 18.81 8.18
CA CYS A 304 18.35 18.91 6.87
C CYS A 304 19.04 20.02 6.08
N GLN A 305 18.84 20.04 4.75
CA GLN A 305 19.48 21.02 3.86
C GLN A 305 19.33 22.49 4.35
N ASN A 306 18.17 22.84 4.91
CA ASN A 306 17.84 24.22 5.30
C ASN A 306 17.47 24.37 6.79
N GLY A 307 17.79 23.39 7.64
CA GLY A 307 17.36 23.41 9.03
C GLY A 307 17.77 22.18 9.82
N VAL A 308 17.12 21.99 10.96
CA VAL A 308 17.35 20.83 11.84
C VAL A 308 16.03 20.25 12.32
N ILE A 309 16.03 18.94 12.56
CA ILE A 309 14.96 18.26 13.28
C ILE A 309 15.38 18.15 14.75
N ALA A 310 14.48 18.52 15.64
CA ALA A 310 14.73 18.60 17.07
C ALA A 310 13.57 18.05 17.91
N PHE A 311 13.90 17.57 19.11
CA PHE A 311 12.93 17.35 20.16
C PHE A 311 12.53 18.68 20.78
N HIS A 312 11.23 18.90 20.94
CA HIS A 312 10.74 19.94 21.84
C HIS A 312 10.63 19.37 23.26
N ILE A 313 11.43 19.92 24.18
CA ILE A 313 11.66 19.35 25.53
C ILE A 313 10.36 19.25 26.35
N ASN A 314 9.49 20.26 26.26
CA ASN A 314 8.30 20.37 27.12
C ASN A 314 7.12 19.49 26.67
N ASN A 315 6.83 19.39 25.37
CA ASN A 315 5.69 18.64 24.85
C ASN A 315 6.07 17.33 24.15
N LYS A 316 7.38 17.07 23.94
CA LYS A 316 7.95 15.89 23.29
C LYS A 316 7.64 15.76 21.79
N ASN A 317 7.07 16.79 21.17
CA ASN A 317 6.88 16.82 19.73
C ASN A 317 8.24 16.82 19.03
N ILE A 318 8.26 16.25 17.83
CA ILE A 318 9.36 16.40 16.89
C ILE A 318 9.06 17.63 16.04
N VAL A 319 10.01 18.54 15.96
CA VAL A 319 9.87 19.80 15.24
C VAL A 319 10.98 19.97 14.22
N TYR A 320 10.65 20.61 13.12
CA TYR A 320 11.61 21.14 12.16
C TYR A 320 11.82 22.62 12.46
N LEU A 321 13.08 23.00 12.61
CA LEU A 321 13.52 24.37 12.87
C LEU A 321 14.34 24.84 11.68
N ASP A 322 13.83 25.83 10.96
CA ASP A 322 14.58 26.57 9.96
C ASP A 322 14.73 28.04 10.37
N ASN A 323 15.39 28.84 9.52
CA ASN A 323 15.62 30.27 9.80
C ASN A 323 14.33 31.11 9.80
N CYS A 324 13.22 30.56 9.35
CA CYS A 324 11.98 31.27 9.11
C CYS A 324 10.92 30.93 10.16
N GLU A 325 10.71 29.64 10.46
CA GLU A 325 9.60 29.17 11.30
C GLU A 325 9.90 27.82 11.99
N GLN A 326 9.10 27.53 13.02
CA GLN A 326 9.02 26.22 13.65
C GLN A 326 7.81 25.46 13.08
N ARG A 327 8.03 24.23 12.60
CA ARG A 327 6.94 23.34 12.15
C ARG A 327 6.92 22.07 12.98
N VAL A 328 5.74 21.62 13.40
CA VAL A 328 5.58 20.29 14.03
C VAL A 328 5.65 19.23 12.94
N VAL A 329 6.56 18.28 13.11
CA VAL A 329 6.81 17.17 12.18
C VAL A 329 6.07 15.92 12.63
N ALA A 330 6.10 15.65 13.93
CA ALA A 330 5.42 14.50 14.54
C ALA A 330 5.09 14.78 16.01
N GLN A 331 4.09 14.06 16.54
CA GLN A 331 3.67 14.22 17.94
C GLN A 331 4.65 13.57 18.93
N ASN A 332 5.41 12.58 18.47
CA ASN A 332 6.44 11.88 19.23
C ASN A 332 7.41 11.19 18.26
N PHE A 333 8.42 10.50 18.78
CA PHE A 333 9.46 9.89 17.95
C PHE A 333 8.96 8.65 17.20
N GLU A 334 8.05 7.89 17.77
CA GLU A 334 7.43 6.72 17.14
C GLU A 334 6.63 7.14 15.90
N ASN A 335 5.82 8.19 16.01
CA ASN A 335 5.09 8.78 14.90
C ASN A 335 6.03 9.42 13.86
N PHE A 336 7.18 9.95 14.29
CA PHE A 336 8.21 10.43 13.37
C PHE A 336 8.79 9.29 12.53
N LEU A 337 9.16 8.16 13.15
CA LEU A 337 9.66 7.00 12.42
C LEU A 337 8.64 6.43 11.45
N GLN A 338 7.37 6.33 11.87
CA GLN A 338 6.28 5.91 10.99
C GLN A 338 6.19 6.82 9.77
N ASN A 339 6.39 8.13 9.91
CA ASN A 339 6.28 9.09 8.81
C ASN A 339 7.59 9.36 8.06
N MET A 340 8.58 8.46 8.15
CA MET A 340 9.78 8.52 7.32
C MET A 340 9.61 7.69 6.05
N TYR A 341 10.16 8.22 4.95
CA TYR A 341 10.01 7.65 3.62
C TYR A 341 11.33 7.65 2.85
N THR A 342 11.41 6.79 1.85
CA THR A 342 12.46 6.79 0.82
C THR A 342 11.87 7.03 -0.57
N LYS A 343 12.69 7.53 -1.51
CA LYS A 343 12.31 7.60 -2.94
C LYS A 343 12.72 6.34 -3.70
N GLU A 344 13.48 5.45 -3.07
CA GLU A 344 13.94 4.20 -3.67
C GLU A 344 12.85 3.14 -3.53
N TRP A 345 12.31 2.69 -4.67
CA TRP A 345 11.49 1.50 -4.68
C TRP A 345 12.37 0.28 -4.46
N MET A 346 11.89 -0.65 -3.66
CA MET A 346 12.50 -1.96 -3.52
C MET A 346 11.44 -3.02 -3.75
N ASP A 347 11.80 -4.00 -4.55
CA ASP A 347 10.98 -5.18 -4.72
C ASP A 347 10.97 -5.97 -3.41
N GLU A 348 9.81 -6.19 -2.82
CA GLU A 348 9.69 -7.10 -1.66
C GLU A 348 10.18 -8.51 -2.02
N MET A 349 10.10 -8.88 -3.31
CA MET A 349 10.70 -10.11 -3.81
C MET A 349 12.23 -10.07 -3.83
N GLU A 350 12.90 -8.91 -3.94
CA GLU A 350 14.37 -8.83 -3.83
C GLU A 350 14.87 -9.15 -2.41
N LEU A 351 14.06 -8.84 -1.38
CA LEU A 351 14.37 -9.20 0.01
C LEU A 351 14.16 -10.70 0.25
N ALA A 352 13.16 -11.29 -0.42
CA ALA A 352 12.98 -12.73 -0.46
C ALA A 352 14.18 -13.42 -1.13
N ILE A 353 14.77 -12.84 -2.19
CA ILE A 353 15.94 -13.38 -2.92
C ILE A 353 17.25 -13.39 -2.09
N GLN A 354 17.30 -12.67 -0.97
CA GLN A 354 18.51 -12.65 -0.12
C GLN A 354 18.77 -14.01 0.52
N THR A 355 20.05 -14.39 0.57
CA THR A 355 20.51 -15.59 1.25
C THR A 355 20.81 -15.32 2.71
N VAL A 356 20.43 -16.24 3.61
CA VAL A 356 20.97 -16.26 4.98
C VAL A 356 22.34 -16.95 5.03
N PRO A 357 23.24 -16.54 5.95
CA PRO A 357 24.49 -17.25 6.20
C PRO A 357 24.25 -18.71 6.62
N THR A 358 25.12 -19.63 6.18
CA THR A 358 24.97 -21.07 6.43
C THR A 358 24.84 -21.41 7.93
N GLU A 359 25.52 -20.67 8.81
CA GLU A 359 25.46 -20.85 10.26
C GLU A 359 24.09 -20.54 10.89
N GLN A 360 23.25 -19.74 10.21
CA GLN A 360 21.91 -19.38 10.68
C GLN A 360 20.80 -20.14 9.93
N LEU A 361 21.17 -20.98 8.97
CA LEU A 361 20.25 -21.54 7.98
C LEU A 361 19.17 -22.45 8.60
N GLU A 362 19.53 -23.30 9.56
CA GLU A 362 18.58 -24.20 10.22
C GLU A 362 17.61 -23.43 11.13
N GLU A 363 18.08 -22.41 11.84
CA GLU A 363 17.19 -21.55 12.65
C GLU A 363 16.24 -20.74 11.75
N ALA A 364 16.78 -20.23 10.64
CA ALA A 364 16.03 -19.44 9.68
C ALA A 364 14.93 -20.24 8.98
N VAL A 365 15.21 -21.47 8.52
CA VAL A 365 14.24 -22.29 7.78
C VAL A 365 13.08 -22.80 8.65
N PHE A 366 13.24 -22.88 9.97
CA PHE A 366 12.18 -23.32 10.89
C PHE A 366 11.60 -22.17 11.73
N SER A 367 11.84 -20.93 11.32
CA SER A 367 11.39 -19.78 12.07
C SER A 367 9.88 -19.54 11.94
N ASN A 368 9.36 -18.66 12.80
CA ASN A 368 7.99 -18.16 12.69
C ASN A 368 7.91 -16.90 11.80
N GLN A 369 9.00 -16.48 11.18
CA GLN A 369 9.06 -15.34 10.27
C GLN A 369 9.11 -15.87 8.83
N ILE A 370 8.04 -15.61 8.07
CA ILE A 370 7.87 -16.14 6.70
C ILE A 370 8.98 -15.65 5.76
N GLU A 371 9.39 -14.40 5.92
CA GLU A 371 10.45 -13.80 5.11
C GLU A 371 11.78 -14.53 5.33
N ARG A 372 12.10 -14.83 6.59
CA ARG A 372 13.33 -15.54 6.99
C ARG A 372 13.32 -16.98 6.50
N ASN A 373 12.15 -17.60 6.45
CA ASN A 373 11.93 -18.93 5.91
C ASN A 373 12.23 -18.97 4.40
N VAL A 374 11.72 -18.00 3.64
CA VAL A 374 11.96 -17.87 2.19
C VAL A 374 13.44 -17.61 1.87
N GLN A 375 14.10 -16.72 2.64
CA GLN A 375 15.54 -16.48 2.50
C GLN A 375 16.38 -17.74 2.76
N ALA A 376 16.00 -18.55 3.75
CA ALA A 376 16.66 -19.81 4.04
C ALA A 376 16.49 -20.82 2.90
N TRP A 377 15.28 -20.94 2.35
CA TRP A 377 15.05 -21.78 1.18
C TRP A 377 15.87 -21.31 -0.03
N ASN A 378 16.01 -20.00 -0.25
CA ASN A 378 16.85 -19.48 -1.32
C ASN A 378 18.35 -19.82 -1.13
N THR A 379 18.89 -19.76 0.09
CA THR A 379 20.25 -20.26 0.36
C THR A 379 20.37 -21.76 0.07
N ILE A 380 19.39 -22.56 0.50
CA ILE A 380 19.38 -24.02 0.30
C ILE A 380 19.40 -24.35 -1.20
N ILE A 381 18.58 -23.68 -2.00
CA ILE A 381 18.43 -23.95 -3.44
C ILE A 381 19.62 -23.44 -4.27
N GLN A 382 20.36 -22.44 -3.81
CA GLN A 382 21.60 -21.99 -4.46
C GLN A 382 22.74 -23.01 -4.36
N ASP A 383 22.82 -23.76 -3.25
CA ASP A 383 23.78 -24.86 -3.07
C ASP A 383 23.10 -26.08 -2.41
N PRO A 384 22.24 -26.80 -3.16
CA PRO A 384 21.44 -27.88 -2.60
C PRO A 384 22.28 -29.09 -2.20
N ALA A 385 23.46 -29.27 -2.82
CA ALA A 385 24.38 -30.35 -2.50
C ALA A 385 24.95 -30.20 -1.07
N SER A 386 25.33 -28.98 -0.67
CA SER A 386 25.85 -28.70 0.67
C SER A 386 24.76 -28.76 1.75
N HIS A 387 23.49 -28.56 1.38
CA HIS A 387 22.36 -28.45 2.32
C HIS A 387 21.35 -29.59 2.24
N GLN A 388 21.65 -30.69 1.54
CA GLN A 388 20.71 -31.76 1.19
C GLN A 388 19.89 -32.30 2.39
N LYS A 389 20.54 -32.53 3.55
CA LYS A 389 19.84 -33.03 4.74
C LYS A 389 18.84 -32.02 5.30
N LEU A 390 19.18 -30.73 5.26
CA LEU A 390 18.31 -29.67 5.76
C LEU A 390 17.16 -29.44 4.78
N MET A 391 17.44 -29.45 3.47
CA MET A 391 16.44 -29.34 2.40
C MET A 391 15.35 -30.41 2.55
N GLU A 392 15.72 -31.67 2.70
CA GLU A 392 14.75 -32.77 2.82
C GLU A 392 13.95 -32.69 4.13
N LYS A 393 14.61 -32.36 5.24
CA LYS A 393 13.96 -32.17 6.54
C LYS A 393 12.96 -31.01 6.49
N ALA A 394 13.36 -29.89 5.90
CA ALA A 394 12.51 -28.73 5.73
C ALA A 394 11.35 -29.04 4.80
N LEU A 395 11.57 -29.70 3.67
CA LEU A 395 10.51 -29.99 2.69
C LEU A 395 9.36 -30.78 3.32
N ILE A 396 9.67 -31.83 4.09
CA ILE A 396 8.67 -32.63 4.82
C ILE A 396 7.94 -31.74 5.84
N PHE A 397 8.68 -30.97 6.64
CA PHE A 397 8.09 -30.07 7.64
C PHE A 397 7.12 -29.05 7.04
N TYR A 398 7.43 -28.48 5.87
CA TYR A 398 6.59 -27.47 5.22
C TYR A 398 5.34 -28.11 4.59
N LEU A 399 5.47 -29.25 3.93
CA LEU A 399 4.34 -29.95 3.29
C LEU A 399 3.35 -30.53 4.31
N GLU A 400 3.83 -30.93 5.49
CA GLU A 400 3.00 -31.49 6.58
C GLU A 400 2.58 -30.43 7.61
N HIS A 401 2.91 -29.16 7.42
CA HIS A 401 2.64 -28.12 8.42
C HIS A 401 1.14 -27.79 8.50
N GLU A 402 0.62 -27.48 9.69
CA GLU A 402 -0.78 -27.01 9.86
C GLU A 402 -1.03 -25.58 9.35
N ASP A 403 0.01 -24.88 8.90
CA ASP A 403 -0.03 -23.48 8.50
C ASP A 403 -0.05 -23.40 6.96
N GLU A 404 -1.12 -22.82 6.39
CA GLU A 404 -1.34 -22.77 4.95
C GLU A 404 -0.23 -21.99 4.21
N GLU A 405 0.32 -20.93 4.80
CA GLU A 405 1.41 -20.16 4.18
C GLU A 405 2.69 -21.00 4.09
N LYS A 406 2.98 -21.78 5.14
CA LYS A 406 4.11 -22.72 5.12
C LYS A 406 3.89 -23.87 4.13
N GLN A 407 2.67 -24.38 4.01
CA GLN A 407 2.38 -25.39 2.98
C GLN A 407 2.63 -24.83 1.57
N MET A 408 2.18 -23.60 1.29
CA MET A 408 2.41 -22.94 0.00
C MET A 408 3.90 -22.78 -0.31
N ILE A 409 4.71 -22.34 0.67
CA ILE A 409 6.17 -22.25 0.52
C ILE A 409 6.76 -23.63 0.18
N GLY A 410 6.36 -24.67 0.92
CA GLY A 410 6.78 -26.05 0.65
C GLY A 410 6.47 -26.51 -0.77
N GLN A 411 5.26 -26.21 -1.26
CA GLN A 411 4.83 -26.59 -2.60
C GLN A 411 5.60 -25.85 -3.70
N VAL A 412 5.88 -24.56 -3.53
CA VAL A 412 6.68 -23.76 -4.47
C VAL A 412 8.08 -24.35 -4.62
N TYR A 413 8.76 -24.64 -3.51
CA TYR A 413 10.10 -25.21 -3.56
C TYR A 413 10.12 -26.68 -3.96
N LEU A 414 9.09 -27.48 -3.66
CA LEU A 414 8.94 -28.84 -4.17
C LEU A 414 8.99 -28.86 -5.70
N ASN A 415 8.19 -28.02 -6.35
CA ASN A 415 8.15 -27.94 -7.82
C ASN A 415 9.56 -27.67 -8.39
N HIS A 416 10.26 -26.69 -7.83
CA HIS A 416 11.63 -26.36 -8.25
C HIS A 416 12.62 -27.52 -8.02
N ILE A 417 12.51 -28.21 -6.89
CA ILE A 417 13.36 -29.34 -6.50
C ILE A 417 13.13 -30.55 -7.42
N GLU A 418 11.88 -30.80 -7.81
CA GLU A 418 11.50 -31.89 -8.72
C GLU A 418 11.99 -31.62 -10.15
N GLU A 419 11.80 -30.40 -10.64
CA GLU A 419 12.29 -29.94 -11.96
C GLU A 419 13.80 -30.09 -12.11
N ASN A 420 14.55 -29.88 -11.01
CA ASN A 420 16.01 -29.96 -10.98
C ASN A 420 16.57 -31.30 -10.47
N HIS A 421 15.69 -32.29 -10.21
CA HIS A 421 16.06 -33.63 -9.74
C HIS A 421 16.95 -33.66 -8.49
N LEU A 422 16.66 -32.79 -7.51
CA LEU A 422 17.51 -32.57 -6.33
C LEU A 422 17.22 -33.53 -5.15
N LEU A 423 16.16 -34.35 -5.22
CA LEU A 423 15.78 -35.28 -4.15
C LEU A 423 16.43 -36.66 -4.26
N ARG A 424 16.73 -37.25 -3.10
CA ARG A 424 17.06 -38.66 -2.98
C ARG A 424 15.82 -39.53 -3.23
N LYS A 425 16.03 -40.71 -3.82
CA LYS A 425 14.95 -41.64 -4.21
C LYS A 425 14.08 -42.07 -3.03
N GLU A 426 14.68 -42.16 -1.85
CA GLU A 426 14.02 -42.54 -0.60
C GLU A 426 13.01 -41.49 -0.16
N ILE A 427 13.30 -40.19 -0.35
CA ILE A 427 12.39 -39.09 0.00
C ILE A 427 11.26 -38.97 -1.03
N ILE A 428 11.55 -39.17 -2.31
CA ILE A 428 10.52 -39.22 -3.37
C ILE A 428 9.49 -40.33 -3.07
N GLN A 429 9.92 -41.46 -2.51
CA GLN A 429 9.00 -42.52 -2.08
C GLN A 429 8.17 -42.13 -0.87
N GLN A 430 8.73 -41.34 0.05
CA GLN A 430 8.01 -40.84 1.24
C GLN A 430 6.94 -39.79 0.87
N LEU A 431 7.23 -38.92 -0.11
CA LEU A 431 6.31 -37.87 -0.57
C LEU A 431 5.19 -38.38 -1.51
N LYS A 432 5.34 -39.57 -2.10
CA LYS A 432 4.34 -40.20 -3.00
C LYS A 432 3.32 -41.08 -2.27
N VAL A 433 3.33 -41.09 -0.95
CA VAL A 433 2.31 -41.77 -0.15
C VAL A 433 1.21 -40.77 0.17
N GLU A 434 0.35 -40.52 -0.82
CA GLU A 434 -1.09 -40.29 -0.67
C GLU A 434 -1.80 -40.50 -2.02
#